data_AF-A0A397T701-F1
#
_entry.id   AF-A0A397T701-F1
#
_cell.length_a   1.000
_cell.length_b   1.000
_cell.length_c   1.000
_cell.angle_alpha   90.00
_cell.angle_beta   90.00
_cell.angle_gamma   90.00
#
_symmetry.space_group_name_H-M   'P 1'
#
loop_
_entity.id
_entity.type
_entity.pdbx_description
1 polymer ?
#
loop_
_entity_poly.entity_id
_entity_poly.type
_entity_poly.pdbx_seq_one_letter_code
_entity_poly.pdbx_strand_id
1 'polypeptide(L)'
;MKFNFFLLLLTALTAVALSQSIPGQFQIQYVYNPSLFWALNGTNVVLAEQGALWTIVPYAKGNYILPVDDPGNSVQYNGVERQLTITEDPEIDLNHRWLFFGDSNPCIISTSQEPGVVVTVKDRNVVATYELGIGARIWNRIRKL
;
A
#
# COMPACT_ATOMS: atom_id res chain seq x y z
N MET A 1 50.14 7.55 7.10
CA MET A 1 48.85 8.19 6.75
C MET A 1 48.00 8.27 8.00
N LYS A 2 47.59 9.46 8.45
CA LYS A 2 46.65 9.59 9.58
C LYS A 2 45.25 9.28 9.05
N PHE A 3 44.73 8.11 9.42
CA PHE A 3 43.37 7.73 9.12
C PHE A 3 42.43 8.54 10.02
N ASN A 4 41.63 9.44 9.44
CA ASN A 4 40.74 10.31 10.18
C ASN A 4 39.55 9.51 10.71
N PHE A 5 39.69 8.94 11.90
CA PHE A 5 38.64 8.20 12.61
C PHE A 5 37.32 8.98 12.70
N PHE A 6 37.39 10.31 12.85
CA PHE A 6 36.23 11.20 12.84
C PHE A 6 35.44 11.19 11.52
N LEU A 7 36.12 11.09 10.37
CA LEU A 7 35.45 11.00 9.08
C LEU A 7 34.73 9.65 8.92
N LEU A 8 35.33 8.56 9.41
CA LEU A 8 34.71 7.24 9.39
C LEU A 8 33.50 7.16 10.33
N LEU A 9 33.58 7.79 11.52
CA LEU A 9 32.45 7.86 12.43
C LEU A 9 31.31 8.70 11.87
N LEU A 10 31.62 9.83 11.23
CA LEU A 10 30.62 10.69 10.60
C LEU A 10 29.92 10.00 9.42
N THR A 11 30.67 9.30 8.55
CA THR A 11 30.08 8.53 7.44
C THR A 11 29.26 7.34 7.92
N ALA A 12 29.68 6.65 8.98
CA ALA A 12 28.90 5.58 9.58
C ALA A 12 27.59 6.13 10.19
N LEU A 13 27.64 7.26 10.88
CA LEU A 13 26.47 7.87 11.50
C LEU A 13 25.47 8.38 10.46
N THR A 14 25.95 9.02 9.38
CA THR A 14 25.07 9.46 8.28
C THR A 14 24.50 8.28 7.50
N ALA A 15 25.27 7.21 7.29
CA ALA A 15 24.77 5.98 6.70
C ALA A 15 23.67 5.34 7.55
N VAL A 16 23.84 5.28 8.88
CA VAL A 16 22.83 4.75 9.82
C VAL A 16 21.59 5.64 9.84
N ALA A 17 21.73 6.96 9.93
CA ALA A 17 20.60 7.89 9.93
C ALA A 17 19.78 7.81 8.62
N LEU A 18 20.44 7.69 7.47
CA LEU A 18 19.79 7.50 6.17
C LEU A 18 19.14 6.11 6.03
N SER A 19 19.69 5.08 6.68
CA SER A 19 19.11 3.74 6.68
C SER A 19 17.85 3.62 7.53
N GLN A 20 17.63 4.53 8.48
CA GLN A 20 16.46 4.56 9.36
C GLN A 20 15.30 5.37 8.77
N SER A 21 15.12 5.42 7.45
CA SER A 21 13.91 6.03 6.89
C SER A 21 12.71 5.20 7.34
N ILE A 22 11.98 5.68 8.36
CA ILE A 22 10.71 5.09 8.77
C ILE A 22 9.83 5.09 7.52
N PRO A 23 9.38 3.92 7.03
CA PRO A 23 8.45 3.87 5.92
C PRO A 23 7.27 4.79 6.22
N GLY A 24 6.94 5.68 5.28
CA GLY A 24 5.81 6.58 5.49
C GLY A 24 4.54 5.79 5.77
N GLN A 25 3.75 6.23 6.74
CA GLN A 25 2.41 5.72 6.97
C GLN A 25 1.42 6.50 6.12
N PHE A 26 0.40 5.84 5.61
CA PHE A 26 -0.57 6.42 4.68
C PHE A 26 -1.99 6.05 5.08
N GLN A 27 -2.93 6.97 4.88
CA GLN A 27 -4.33 6.62 4.69
C GLN A 27 -4.60 6.54 3.18
N ILE A 28 -5.27 5.48 2.74
CA ILE A 28 -5.70 5.32 1.35
C ILE A 28 -7.15 5.78 1.27
N GLN A 29 -7.38 6.94 0.67
CA GLN A 29 -8.68 7.61 0.60
C GLN A 29 -9.35 7.37 -0.75
N TYR A 30 -10.65 7.12 -0.72
CA TYR A 30 -11.46 7.04 -1.93
C TYR A 30 -11.72 8.44 -2.50
N VAL A 31 -11.31 8.70 -3.74
CA VAL A 31 -11.35 10.07 -4.30
C VAL A 31 -12.78 10.59 -4.47
N TYR A 32 -13.74 9.73 -4.81
CA TYR A 32 -15.12 10.16 -5.08
C TYR A 32 -15.95 10.38 -3.82
N ASN A 33 -15.51 9.82 -2.69
CA ASN A 33 -16.07 10.16 -1.40
C ASN A 33 -14.93 10.34 -0.39
N PRO A 34 -14.38 11.57 -0.29
CA PRO A 34 -13.21 11.85 0.54
C PRO A 34 -13.43 11.63 2.04
N SER A 35 -14.66 11.41 2.52
CA SER A 35 -14.86 10.98 3.90
C SER A 35 -14.53 9.50 4.13
N LEU A 36 -14.31 8.72 3.06
CA LEU A 36 -14.07 7.28 3.14
C LEU A 36 -12.64 6.90 2.83
N PHE A 37 -12.12 5.98 3.64
CA PHE A 37 -10.76 5.48 3.61
C PHE A 37 -10.75 3.96 3.70
N TRP A 38 -9.67 3.34 3.20
CA TRP A 38 -9.41 1.93 3.46
C TRP A 38 -9.27 1.69 4.96
N ALA A 39 -10.02 0.72 5.45
CA ALA A 39 -10.04 0.26 6.83
C ALA A 39 -10.12 -1.28 6.85
N LEU A 40 -10.06 -1.83 8.05
CA LEU A 40 -10.17 -3.27 8.30
C LEU A 40 -11.48 -3.60 9.02
N ASN A 41 -12.16 -4.64 8.56
CA ASN A 41 -13.25 -5.30 9.28
C ASN A 41 -12.88 -6.79 9.43
N GLY A 42 -12.22 -7.14 10.54
CA GLY A 42 -11.45 -8.37 10.63
C GLY A 42 -10.30 -8.34 9.61
N THR A 43 -10.17 -9.39 8.82
CA THR A 43 -9.17 -9.46 7.73
C THR A 43 -9.63 -8.76 6.45
N ASN A 44 -10.90 -8.35 6.35
CA ASN A 44 -11.44 -7.76 5.12
C ASN A 44 -11.07 -6.28 4.99
N VAL A 45 -10.64 -5.89 3.79
CA VAL A 45 -10.40 -4.48 3.45
C VAL A 45 -11.73 -3.85 3.01
N VAL A 46 -12.12 -2.78 3.69
CA VAL A 46 -13.41 -2.08 3.51
C VAL A 46 -13.20 -0.57 3.46
N LEU A 47 -14.24 0.17 3.07
CA LEU A 47 -14.32 1.62 3.22
C LEU A 47 -15.05 2.01 4.51
N ALA A 48 -14.40 2.85 5.31
CA ALA A 48 -14.96 3.44 6.52
C ALA A 48 -14.56 4.90 6.68
N GLU A 49 -15.29 5.64 7.51
CA GLU A 49 -14.96 7.04 7.83
C GLU A 49 -13.67 7.15 8.67
N GLN A 50 -13.46 6.17 9.55
CA GLN A 50 -12.21 6.01 10.26
C GLN A 50 -11.28 5.06 9.48
N GLY A 51 -10.38 5.64 8.70
CA GLY A 51 -9.38 4.88 7.93
C GLY A 51 -8.29 4.25 8.78
N ALA A 52 -7.80 3.09 8.36
CA ALA A 52 -6.60 2.47 8.89
C ALA A 52 -5.34 3.14 8.34
N LEU A 53 -4.22 2.96 9.05
CA LEU A 53 -2.90 3.36 8.60
C LEU A 53 -2.21 2.20 7.88
N TRP A 54 -1.57 2.52 6.76
CA TRP A 54 -0.92 1.55 5.88
C TRP A 54 0.52 1.95 5.62
N THR A 55 1.41 0.98 5.66
CA THR A 55 2.79 1.11 5.18
C THR A 55 2.88 0.56 3.76
N ILE A 56 3.41 1.37 2.84
CA ILE A 56 3.64 0.94 1.45
C ILE A 56 5.14 0.65 1.30
N VAL A 57 5.47 -0.62 1.05
CA VAL A 57 6.87 -1.08 0.94
C VAL A 57 7.18 -1.42 -0.51
N PRO A 58 8.07 -0.67 -1.18
CA PRO A 58 8.52 -1.00 -2.54
C PRO A 58 9.23 -2.35 -2.59
N TYR A 59 9.00 -3.12 -3.65
CA TYR A 59 9.66 -4.39 -3.88
C TYR A 59 9.81 -4.70 -5.38
N ALA A 60 10.46 -5.82 -5.69
CA ALA A 60 10.48 -6.34 -7.05
C ALA A 60 9.05 -6.57 -7.56
N LYS A 61 8.75 -6.04 -8.75
CA LYS A 61 7.46 -6.21 -9.46
C LYS A 61 6.24 -5.61 -8.75
N GLY A 62 6.40 -4.65 -7.84
CA GLY A 62 5.29 -3.92 -7.24
C GLY A 62 5.58 -3.49 -5.81
N ASN A 63 4.53 -3.30 -5.03
CA ASN A 63 4.63 -2.85 -3.65
C ASN A 63 3.76 -3.74 -2.75
N TYR A 64 4.22 -3.97 -1.53
CA TYR A 64 3.34 -4.46 -0.48
C TYR A 64 2.56 -3.30 0.14
N ILE A 65 1.33 -3.56 0.54
CA ILE A 65 0.51 -2.66 1.35
C ILE A 65 0.27 -3.40 2.67
N LEU A 66 0.81 -2.87 3.75
CA LEU A 66 0.84 -3.50 5.07
C LEU A 66 0.01 -2.69 6.06
N PRO A 67 -0.97 -3.26 6.77
CA PRO A 67 -1.64 -2.55 7.86
C PRO A 67 -0.65 -2.28 9.00
N VAL A 68 -0.66 -1.06 9.56
CA VAL A 68 0.25 -0.68 10.66
C VAL A 68 -0.10 -1.42 11.95
N ASP A 69 -1.40 -1.57 12.23
CA ASP A 69 -1.89 -2.16 13.48
C ASP A 69 -1.96 -3.69 13.46
N ASP A 70 -1.62 -4.33 12.33
CA ASP A 70 -1.62 -5.79 12.16
C ASP A 70 -0.34 -6.26 11.43
N PRO A 71 0.81 -6.18 12.10
CA PRO A 71 2.11 -6.45 11.48
C PRO A 71 2.25 -7.92 11.07
N GLY A 72 2.89 -8.15 9.91
CA GLY A 72 3.08 -9.49 9.34
C GLY A 72 2.06 -9.84 8.26
N ASN A 73 0.91 -9.17 8.27
CA ASN A 73 -0.11 -9.29 7.24
C ASN A 73 0.14 -8.32 6.07
N SER A 74 -0.31 -8.68 4.87
CA SER A 74 -0.31 -7.79 3.70
C SER A 74 -1.59 -7.92 2.88
N VAL A 75 -1.95 -6.85 2.16
CA VAL A 75 -3.14 -6.84 1.32
C VAL A 75 -2.98 -7.83 0.15
N GLN A 76 -3.91 -8.77 0.05
CA GLN A 76 -3.96 -9.83 -0.94
C GLN A 76 -5.07 -9.61 -1.98
N TYR A 77 -4.73 -9.84 -3.23
CA TYR A 77 -5.65 -10.06 -4.33
C TYR A 77 -6.22 -11.49 -4.28
N ASN A 78 -7.53 -11.59 -4.14
CA ASN A 78 -8.26 -12.85 -4.00
C ASN A 78 -8.94 -13.33 -5.29
N GLY A 79 -8.60 -12.72 -6.44
CA GLY A 79 -9.27 -12.92 -7.71
C GLY A 79 -10.27 -11.82 -8.05
N VAL A 80 -10.71 -11.82 -9.31
CA VAL A 80 -11.60 -10.81 -9.87
C VAL A 80 -12.95 -10.77 -9.14
N GLU A 81 -13.42 -9.57 -8.83
CA GLU A 81 -14.62 -9.26 -8.04
C GLU A 81 -14.65 -9.84 -6.62
N ARG A 82 -13.53 -10.41 -6.15
CA ARG A 82 -13.38 -10.82 -4.76
C ARG A 82 -12.87 -9.65 -3.92
N GLN A 83 -13.37 -9.59 -2.70
CA GLN A 83 -12.92 -8.62 -1.72
C GLN A 83 -11.45 -8.85 -1.38
N LEU A 84 -10.71 -7.76 -1.26
CA LEU A 84 -9.35 -7.78 -0.78
C LEU A 84 -9.34 -8.10 0.72
N THR A 85 -8.39 -8.91 1.13
CA THR A 85 -8.15 -9.23 2.54
C THR A 85 -6.70 -8.96 2.88
N ILE A 86 -6.39 -8.93 4.16
CA ILE A 86 -5.01 -9.04 4.64
C ILE A 86 -4.73 -10.49 5.04
N THR A 87 -3.52 -10.96 4.79
CA THR A 87 -3.06 -12.30 5.23
C THR A 87 -1.55 -12.33 5.45
N GLU A 88 -1.10 -13.26 6.29
CA GLU A 88 0.29 -13.64 6.53
C GLU A 88 0.74 -14.83 5.66
N ASP A 89 -0.19 -15.39 4.87
CA ASP A 89 0.09 -16.51 3.97
C ASP A 89 1.24 -16.18 3.00
N PRO A 90 2.00 -17.18 2.53
CA PRO A 90 3.03 -16.94 1.53
C PRO A 90 2.42 -16.38 0.23
N GLU A 91 3.12 -15.42 -0.37
CA GLU A 91 2.76 -14.87 -1.69
C GLU A 91 2.74 -15.96 -2.76
N ILE A 92 1.65 -16.03 -3.52
CA ILE A 92 1.48 -16.91 -4.67
C ILE A 92 1.29 -16.04 -5.91
N ASP A 93 2.12 -16.23 -6.94
CA ASP A 93 2.00 -15.54 -8.23
C ASP A 93 1.87 -14.01 -8.15
N LEU A 94 2.50 -13.37 -7.16
CA LEU A 94 2.46 -11.91 -6.92
C LEU A 94 1.10 -11.39 -6.41
N ASN A 95 0.25 -12.23 -5.83
CA ASN A 95 -1.07 -11.85 -5.31
C ASN A 95 -1.03 -10.81 -4.17
N HIS A 96 0.12 -10.53 -3.56
CA HIS A 96 0.30 -9.48 -2.54
C HIS A 96 0.94 -8.20 -3.09
N ARG A 97 1.22 -8.16 -4.39
CA ARG A 97 1.91 -7.05 -5.04
C ARG A 97 0.94 -6.11 -5.72
N TRP A 98 1.16 -4.83 -5.49
CA TRP A 98 0.33 -3.76 -6.03
C TRP A 98 1.17 -2.77 -6.83
N LEU A 99 0.70 -2.48 -8.03
CA LEU A 99 1.20 -1.44 -8.91
C LEU A 99 0.41 -0.16 -8.65
N PHE A 100 1.13 0.94 -8.48
CA PHE A 100 0.54 2.28 -8.39
C PHE A 100 0.81 3.01 -9.71
N PHE A 101 -0.26 3.31 -10.45
CA PHE A 101 -0.18 4.09 -11.68
C PHE A 101 -0.57 5.54 -11.43
N GLY A 102 0.20 6.45 -12.02
CA GLY A 102 0.15 7.89 -11.77
C GLY A 102 1.37 8.33 -10.98
N ASP A 103 2.11 9.31 -11.50
CA ASP A 103 3.37 9.82 -10.93
C ASP A 103 3.17 10.56 -9.59
N SER A 104 1.92 10.74 -9.16
CA SER A 104 1.52 11.50 -7.98
C SER A 104 0.24 10.95 -7.34
N ASN A 105 -0.39 11.75 -6.48
CA ASN A 105 -1.78 11.55 -6.07
C ASN A 105 -2.69 12.43 -6.93
N PRO A 106 -3.85 11.94 -7.39
CA PRO A 106 -4.37 10.59 -7.14
C PRO A 106 -3.70 9.51 -8.02
N CYS A 107 -3.92 8.25 -7.66
CA CYS A 107 -3.36 7.09 -8.36
C CYS A 107 -4.40 5.99 -8.60
N ILE A 108 -4.11 5.10 -9.55
CA ILE A 108 -4.82 3.83 -9.74
C ILE A 108 -3.98 2.74 -9.10
N ILE A 109 -4.63 1.84 -8.35
CA ILE A 109 -3.99 0.68 -7.74
C ILE A 109 -4.40 -0.54 -8.57
N SER A 110 -3.43 -1.33 -9.02
CA SER A 110 -3.64 -2.55 -9.81
C SER A 110 -2.87 -3.71 -9.21
N THR A 111 -3.37 -4.93 -9.35
CA THR A 111 -2.61 -6.12 -8.91
C THR A 111 -1.45 -6.38 -9.87
N SER A 112 -0.27 -6.71 -9.35
CA SER A 112 0.85 -7.08 -10.22
C SER A 112 0.70 -8.46 -10.84
N GLN A 113 -0.11 -9.34 -10.23
CA GLN A 113 -0.41 -10.66 -10.79
C GLN A 113 -1.13 -10.56 -12.13
N GLU A 114 -2.02 -9.57 -12.25
CA GLU A 114 -2.79 -9.31 -13.46
C GLU A 114 -2.99 -7.81 -13.67
N PRO A 115 -2.04 -7.10 -14.32
CA PRO A 115 -2.02 -5.63 -14.36
C PRO A 115 -3.26 -4.94 -14.96
N GLY A 116 -4.13 -5.67 -15.67
CA GLY A 116 -5.42 -5.19 -16.16
C GLY A 116 -6.53 -5.15 -15.10
N VAL A 117 -6.31 -5.69 -13.91
CA VAL A 117 -7.29 -5.76 -12.82
C VAL A 117 -6.97 -4.68 -11.79
N VAL A 118 -7.89 -3.74 -11.62
CA VAL A 118 -7.72 -2.54 -10.77
C VAL A 118 -8.56 -2.61 -9.51
N VAL A 119 -8.06 -2.01 -8.43
CA VAL A 119 -8.78 -1.90 -7.17
C VAL A 119 -9.90 -0.87 -7.28
N THR A 120 -11.09 -1.26 -6.85
CA THR A 120 -12.32 -0.47 -6.86
C THR A 120 -13.11 -0.72 -5.57
N VAL A 121 -14.28 -0.08 -5.48
CA VAL A 121 -15.25 -0.28 -4.40
C VAL A 121 -16.55 -0.89 -4.91
N LYS A 122 -17.08 -1.87 -4.15
CA LYS A 122 -18.43 -2.44 -4.34
C LYS A 122 -19.09 -2.58 -2.97
N ASP A 123 -20.19 -1.88 -2.73
CA ASP A 123 -20.95 -1.95 -1.46
C ASP A 123 -20.07 -1.73 -0.21
N ARG A 124 -19.15 -0.75 -0.26
CA ARG A 124 -18.09 -0.47 0.73
C ARG A 124 -16.99 -1.53 0.87
N ASN A 125 -17.06 -2.66 0.18
CA ASN A 125 -15.94 -3.59 0.11
C ASN A 125 -14.91 -3.10 -0.90
N VAL A 126 -13.64 -3.21 -0.56
CA VAL A 126 -12.56 -2.98 -1.51
C VAL A 126 -12.35 -4.27 -2.29
N VAL A 127 -12.51 -4.22 -3.60
CA VAL A 127 -12.43 -5.39 -4.51
C VAL A 127 -11.49 -5.06 -5.66
N ALA A 128 -11.08 -6.04 -6.46
CA ALA A 128 -10.35 -5.79 -7.70
C ALA A 128 -11.13 -6.31 -8.93
N THR A 129 -11.19 -5.53 -10.01
CA THR A 129 -11.99 -5.86 -11.22
C THR A 129 -11.35 -5.33 -12.51
N TYR A 130 -11.75 -5.85 -13.67
CA TYR A 130 -11.21 -5.45 -14.97
C TYR A 130 -11.62 -4.05 -15.41
N GLU A 131 -12.80 -3.54 -15.03
CA GLU A 131 -13.19 -2.12 -15.16
C GLU A 131 -14.66 -1.91 -14.78
N LEU A 132 -14.95 -0.91 -13.95
CA LEU A 132 -16.28 -0.27 -13.84
C LEU A 132 -16.09 1.23 -13.59
N GLY A 133 -16.30 2.06 -14.61
CA GLY A 133 -16.32 3.53 -14.52
C GLY A 133 -14.99 4.18 -14.12
N ILE A 134 -14.57 5.24 -14.83
CA ILE A 134 -13.29 5.93 -14.55
C ILE A 134 -13.15 6.32 -13.07
N GLY A 135 -14.26 6.57 -12.38
CA GLY A 135 -14.23 7.04 -11.01
C GLY A 135 -14.03 6.02 -9.90
N ALA A 136 -14.54 4.80 -10.03
CA ALA A 136 -14.55 3.88 -8.90
C ALA A 136 -13.16 3.35 -8.49
N ARG A 137 -12.12 3.65 -9.28
CA ARG A 137 -10.76 3.12 -9.17
C ARG A 137 -9.68 4.11 -8.75
N ILE A 138 -10.06 5.33 -8.36
CA ILE A 138 -9.11 6.41 -8.07
C ILE A 138 -8.90 6.57 -6.56
N TRP A 139 -7.64 6.55 -6.14
CA TRP A 139 -7.22 6.54 -4.75
C TRP A 139 -6.20 7.64 -4.44
N ASN A 140 -6.37 8.29 -3.29
CA ASN A 140 -5.38 9.21 -2.72
C ASN A 140 -4.56 8.48 -1.66
N ARG A 141 -3.23 8.60 -1.71
CA ARG A 141 -2.32 8.15 -0.63
C ARG A 141 -1.94 9.33 0.23
N ILE A 142 -2.65 9.54 1.34
CA ILE A 142 -2.41 10.68 2.23
C ILE A 142 -1.37 10.27 3.26
N ARG A 143 -0.15 10.81 3.15
CA ARG A 143 0.92 10.55 4.11
C ARG A 143 0.54 11.10 5.49
N LYS A 144 0.75 10.28 6.53
CA LYS A 144 0.66 10.64 7.94
C LYS A 144 2.06 10.61 8.56
N LEU A 145 2.28 11.48 9.54
CA LEU A 145 3.55 11.68 10.25
C LEU A 145 3.68 10.69 11.40
#